data_AF-A0A8J2K5Q9-F1
#
_entry.id   AF-A0A8J2K5Q9-F1
#
_cell.length_a   1.000
_cell.length_b   1.000
_cell.length_c   1.000
_cell.angle_alpha   90.00
_cell.angle_beta   90.00
_cell.angle_gamma   90.00
#
_symmetry.space_group_name_H-M   'P 1'
#
loop_
_entity.id
_entity.type
_entity.pdbx_description
1 polymer ?
#
loop_
_entity_poly.entity_id
_entity_poly.type
_entity_poly.pdbx_seq_one_letter_code
_entity_poly.pdbx_strand_id
1 'polypeptide(L)'
;MESLMVGKVFVAALLLSQILASPVSDSKHPSAKSTQAIEDDARNFLEDLEPKYSKACNEEMTVRWEYITNVTDENERASVDALTKYQEFQAAIQRDILDNFPNWRNEITNKSIKREFTYLSTKGPAGMNPDHVREMNTLVAQMESAYASATVCKYDPKNPIQDPEKCAEKLYLEPDLEDKLQTATDYDELAYYWTGW
;
A
#
# COMPACT_ATOMS: atom_id res chain seq x y z
N MET A 1 73.42 -27.29 52.69
CA MET A 1 72.55 -28.45 52.57
C MET A 1 71.88 -28.31 51.21
N GLU A 2 72.57 -28.68 50.13
CA GLU A 2 72.63 -30.06 49.55
C GLU A 2 71.43 -30.27 48.61
N SER A 3 71.56 -30.72 47.35
CA SER A 3 72.63 -31.42 46.60
C SER A 3 72.77 -30.75 45.19
N LEU A 4 73.90 -30.67 44.43
CA LEU A 4 74.91 -31.65 43.96
C LEU A 4 74.26 -32.80 43.13
N MET A 5 74.73 -33.32 41.98
CA MET A 5 75.86 -33.08 41.02
C MET A 5 75.56 -33.90 39.70
N VAL A 6 76.18 -33.78 38.51
CA VAL A 6 76.91 -32.72 37.76
C VAL A 6 77.15 -33.19 36.29
N GLY A 7 77.08 -32.30 35.27
CA GLY A 7 77.48 -32.58 33.86
C GLY A 7 76.95 -31.50 32.88
N LYS A 8 77.74 -30.64 32.20
CA LYS A 8 78.82 -30.87 31.20
C LYS A 8 78.27 -31.60 29.96
N VAL A 9 78.32 -31.06 28.73
CA VAL A 9 79.52 -30.74 27.92
C VAL A 9 79.18 -29.79 26.72
N PHE A 10 80.08 -28.84 26.41
CA PHE A 10 80.40 -28.16 25.12
C PHE A 10 79.28 -27.77 24.11
N VAL A 11 79.08 -26.48 23.80
CA VAL A 11 79.73 -25.66 22.73
C VAL A 11 79.32 -26.01 21.29
N ALA A 12 78.56 -25.10 20.66
CA ALA A 12 78.52 -24.82 19.21
C ALA A 12 77.89 -23.42 18.98
N ALA A 13 77.99 -22.86 17.76
CA ALA A 13 77.50 -21.52 17.42
C ALA A 13 76.77 -21.50 16.05
N LEU A 14 76.10 -20.37 15.78
CA LEU A 14 75.45 -19.98 14.50
C LEU A 14 74.21 -20.77 14.08
N LEU A 15 73.11 -20.05 13.84
CA LEU A 15 72.54 -19.89 12.48
C LEU A 15 71.49 -18.76 12.46
N LEU A 16 71.32 -18.14 11.30
CA LEU A 16 70.27 -17.14 11.03
C LEU A 16 68.97 -17.83 10.61
N SER A 17 67.83 -17.39 11.14
CA SER A 17 66.52 -17.70 10.57
C SER A 17 65.61 -16.49 10.65
N GLN A 18 65.25 -15.92 9.49
CA GLN A 18 64.11 -15.01 9.41
C GLN A 18 62.82 -15.83 9.53
N ILE A 19 61.91 -15.44 10.43
CA ILE A 19 60.53 -15.91 10.39
C ILE A 19 59.70 -14.77 9.82
N LEU A 20 59.21 -14.96 8.59
CA LEU A 20 58.16 -14.10 8.03
C LEU A 20 56.91 -14.27 8.88
N ALA A 21 56.49 -13.21 9.55
CA ALA A 21 55.15 -13.14 10.12
C ALA A 21 54.15 -13.04 8.96
N SER A 22 53.58 -14.18 8.57
CA SER A 22 52.47 -14.21 7.60
C SER A 22 51.29 -13.39 8.15
N PRO A 23 50.57 -12.63 7.32
CA PRO A 23 49.38 -11.92 7.78
C PRO A 23 48.35 -12.93 8.31
N VAL A 24 47.71 -12.57 9.43
CA VAL A 24 46.60 -13.36 9.99
C VAL A 24 45.48 -13.41 8.96
N SER A 25 44.95 -14.61 8.70
CA SER A 25 43.82 -14.78 7.78
C SER A 25 42.60 -14.02 8.29
N ASP A 26 42.09 -13.10 7.48
CA ASP A 26 40.81 -12.45 7.76
C ASP A 26 39.69 -13.48 7.95
N SER A 27 38.84 -13.21 8.92
CA SER A 27 37.61 -13.98 9.14
C SER A 27 36.62 -13.70 8.01
N LYS A 28 36.09 -14.76 7.37
CA LYS A 28 35.04 -14.65 6.34
C LYS A 28 33.70 -14.20 6.92
N HIS A 29 33.58 -12.92 7.27
CA HIS A 29 32.31 -12.24 7.20
C HIS A 29 31.93 -12.02 5.73
N PRO A 30 30.66 -12.18 5.33
CA PRO A 30 30.20 -11.71 4.04
C PRO A 30 30.43 -10.20 3.95
N SER A 31 31.12 -9.72 2.92
CA SER A 31 31.25 -8.30 2.66
C SER A 31 29.87 -7.68 2.44
N ALA A 32 29.49 -6.67 3.23
CA ALA A 32 28.26 -5.93 3.01
C ALA A 32 28.23 -5.40 1.57
N LYS A 33 27.06 -5.47 0.91
CA LYS A 33 26.89 -4.89 -0.43
C LYS A 33 27.22 -3.39 -0.38
N SER A 34 27.84 -2.87 -1.44
CA SER A 34 28.02 -1.43 -1.58
C SER A 34 26.68 -0.74 -1.84
N THR A 35 26.54 0.53 -1.45
CA THR A 35 25.38 1.37 -1.80
C THR A 35 25.01 1.27 -3.27
N GLN A 36 25.99 1.33 -4.18
CA GLN A 36 25.74 1.22 -5.62
C GLN A 36 25.08 -0.11 -6.00
N ALA A 37 25.57 -1.25 -5.48
CA ALA A 37 24.96 -2.55 -5.75
C ALA A 37 23.53 -2.64 -5.21
N ILE A 38 23.26 -2.06 -4.03
CA ILE A 38 21.91 -2.02 -3.43
C ILE A 38 20.97 -1.13 -4.26
N GLU A 39 21.46 0.00 -4.77
CA GLU A 39 20.68 0.88 -5.66
C GLU A 39 20.40 0.24 -7.02
N ASP A 40 21.34 -0.51 -7.59
CA ASP A 40 21.14 -1.21 -8.86
C ASP A 40 20.21 -2.43 -8.70
N ASP A 41 20.32 -3.20 -7.61
CA ASP A 41 19.33 -4.23 -7.24
C ASP A 41 17.93 -3.62 -7.06
N ALA A 42 17.82 -2.48 -6.37
CA ALA A 42 16.57 -1.78 -6.13
C ALA A 42 15.96 -1.18 -7.42
N ARG A 43 16.80 -0.72 -8.34
CA ARG A 43 16.39 -0.27 -9.68
C ARG A 43 15.85 -1.43 -10.51
N ASN A 44 16.58 -2.54 -10.57
CA ASN A 44 16.16 -3.75 -11.28
C ASN A 44 14.80 -4.23 -10.74
N PHE A 45 14.61 -4.24 -9.42
CA PHE A 45 13.31 -4.57 -8.79
C PHE A 45 12.16 -3.66 -9.26
N LEU A 46 12.39 -2.35 -9.37
CA LEU A 46 11.37 -1.38 -9.84
C LEU A 46 11.07 -1.54 -11.34
N GLU A 47 12.10 -1.71 -12.17
CA GLU A 47 11.97 -1.93 -13.62
C GLU A 47 11.23 -3.24 -13.92
N ASP A 48 11.47 -4.28 -13.13
CA ASP A 48 10.74 -5.56 -13.21
C ASP A 48 9.30 -5.45 -12.66
N LEU A 49 9.03 -4.50 -11.76
CA LEU A 49 7.73 -4.31 -11.11
C LEU A 49 6.76 -3.45 -11.94
N GLU A 50 7.24 -2.38 -12.58
CA GLU A 50 6.42 -1.40 -13.32
C GLU A 50 5.35 -2.06 -14.23
N PRO A 51 5.69 -2.94 -15.18
CA PRO A 51 4.70 -3.50 -16.11
C PRO A 51 3.68 -4.42 -15.42
N LYS A 52 4.05 -5.02 -14.28
CA LYS A 52 3.15 -5.83 -13.45
C LYS A 52 2.17 -4.91 -12.70
N TYR A 53 2.68 -3.80 -12.16
CA TYR A 53 1.91 -2.82 -11.40
C TYR A 53 0.92 -2.04 -12.27
N SER A 54 1.40 -1.48 -13.38
CA SER A 54 0.58 -0.75 -14.35
C SER A 54 -0.52 -1.63 -14.96
N LYS A 55 -0.23 -2.91 -15.21
CA LYS A 55 -1.27 -3.89 -15.60
C LYS A 55 -2.30 -4.12 -14.48
N ALA A 56 -1.87 -4.41 -13.25
CA ALA A 56 -2.80 -4.70 -12.15
C ALA A 56 -3.70 -3.51 -11.81
N CYS A 57 -3.15 -2.29 -11.86
CA CYS A 57 -3.89 -1.04 -11.73
C CYS A 57 -4.93 -0.85 -12.86
N ASN A 58 -4.57 -1.19 -14.11
CA ASN A 58 -5.51 -1.12 -15.23
C ASN A 58 -6.63 -2.18 -15.14
N GLU A 59 -6.33 -3.41 -14.68
CA GLU A 59 -7.35 -4.44 -14.43
C GLU A 59 -8.37 -3.95 -13.39
N GLU A 60 -7.91 -3.40 -12.25
CA GLU A 60 -8.79 -2.90 -11.18
C GLU A 60 -9.61 -1.67 -11.61
N MET A 61 -8.96 -0.63 -12.13
CA MET A 61 -9.63 0.60 -12.54
C MET A 61 -10.63 0.40 -13.69
N THR A 62 -10.49 -0.64 -14.50
CA THR A 62 -11.49 -0.98 -15.54
C THR A 62 -12.78 -1.50 -14.89
N VAL A 63 -12.68 -2.43 -13.93
CA VAL A 63 -13.87 -2.95 -13.22
C VAL A 63 -14.49 -1.86 -12.33
N ARG A 64 -13.67 -1.02 -11.68
CA ARG A 64 -14.17 0.14 -10.94
C ARG A 64 -14.89 1.14 -11.84
N TRP A 65 -14.43 1.33 -13.08
CA TRP A 65 -15.12 2.18 -14.07
C TRP A 65 -16.49 1.63 -14.47
N GLU A 66 -16.60 0.31 -14.72
CA GLU A 66 -17.87 -0.36 -15.02
C GLU A 66 -18.89 -0.21 -13.88
N TYR A 67 -18.42 -0.25 -12.62
CA TYR A 67 -19.24 0.01 -11.45
C TYR A 67 -19.70 1.48 -11.32
N ILE A 68 -18.78 2.46 -11.31
CA ILE A 68 -19.16 3.87 -11.10
C ILE A 68 -19.94 4.49 -12.27
N THR A 69 -19.99 3.82 -13.44
CA THR A 69 -20.81 4.23 -14.59
C THR A 69 -22.09 3.42 -14.75
N ASN A 70 -22.26 2.32 -14.02
CA ASN A 70 -23.44 1.47 -14.03
C ASN A 70 -23.61 0.77 -12.67
N VAL A 71 -24.14 1.51 -11.69
CA VAL A 71 -24.31 1.06 -10.29
C VAL A 71 -25.32 -0.08 -10.22
N THR A 72 -24.83 -1.28 -9.93
CA THR A 72 -25.61 -2.52 -9.76
C THR A 72 -24.88 -3.47 -8.80
N ASP A 73 -25.62 -4.33 -8.08
CA ASP A 73 -25.08 -5.31 -7.12
C ASP A 73 -23.97 -6.20 -7.73
N GLU A 74 -24.07 -6.53 -9.02
CA GLU A 74 -23.10 -7.35 -9.73
C GLU A 74 -21.79 -6.59 -9.97
N ASN A 75 -21.87 -5.33 -10.40
CA ASN A 75 -20.70 -4.49 -10.62
C ASN A 75 -20.08 -4.03 -9.28
N GLU A 76 -20.89 -3.75 -8.24
CA GLU A 76 -20.41 -3.42 -6.89
C GLU A 76 -19.52 -4.55 -6.37
N ARG A 77 -20.03 -5.79 -6.40
CA ARG A 77 -19.28 -6.99 -5.99
C ARG A 77 -18.02 -7.19 -6.82
N ALA A 78 -18.10 -7.01 -8.15
CA ALA A 78 -16.93 -7.15 -9.03
C ALA A 78 -15.85 -6.10 -8.72
N SER A 79 -16.25 -4.86 -8.45
CA SER A 79 -15.38 -3.75 -8.03
C SER A 79 -14.69 -4.06 -6.70
N VAL A 80 -15.44 -4.51 -5.69
CA VAL A 80 -14.90 -4.96 -4.39
C VAL A 80 -13.89 -6.11 -4.55
N ASP A 81 -14.21 -7.11 -5.38
CA ASP A 81 -13.34 -8.25 -5.65
C ASP A 81 -12.03 -7.82 -6.33
N ALA A 82 -12.10 -6.94 -7.33
CA ALA A 82 -10.95 -6.41 -8.06
C ALA A 82 -10.05 -5.54 -7.17
N LEU A 83 -10.65 -4.62 -6.40
CA LEU A 83 -9.94 -3.74 -5.46
C LEU A 83 -9.24 -4.54 -4.35
N THR A 84 -9.89 -5.57 -3.82
CA THR A 84 -9.30 -6.44 -2.79
C THR A 84 -8.08 -7.20 -3.34
N LYS A 85 -8.20 -7.81 -4.53
CA LYS A 85 -7.08 -8.46 -5.25
C LYS A 85 -5.91 -7.49 -5.51
N TYR A 86 -6.20 -6.25 -5.89
CA TYR A 86 -5.15 -5.24 -6.14
C TYR A 86 -4.44 -4.81 -4.85
N GLN A 87 -5.17 -4.65 -3.75
CA GLN A 87 -4.60 -4.36 -2.43
C GLN A 87 -3.77 -5.54 -1.88
N GLU A 88 -4.15 -6.80 -2.13
CA GLU A 88 -3.33 -7.98 -1.83
C GLU A 88 -2.01 -8.01 -2.61
N PHE A 89 -2.04 -7.61 -3.89
CA PHE A 89 -0.85 -7.45 -4.72
C PHE A 89 0.06 -6.33 -4.19
N GLN A 90 -0.49 -5.19 -3.78
CA GLN A 90 0.25 -4.13 -3.08
C GLN A 90 0.86 -4.64 -1.76
N ALA A 91 0.15 -5.49 -1.00
CA ALA A 91 0.67 -6.12 0.22
C ALA A 91 1.84 -7.08 -0.05
N ALA A 92 1.85 -7.78 -1.19
CA ALA A 92 3.00 -8.59 -1.62
C ALA A 92 4.23 -7.70 -1.88
N ILE A 93 4.09 -6.65 -2.70
CA ILE A 93 5.17 -5.71 -3.01
C ILE A 93 5.74 -5.06 -1.74
N GLN A 94 4.88 -4.66 -0.79
CA GLN A 94 5.35 -4.08 0.48
C GLN A 94 6.21 -5.07 1.27
N ARG A 95 5.84 -6.36 1.31
CA ARG A 95 6.64 -7.42 1.95
C ARG A 95 7.95 -7.62 1.21
N ASP A 96 7.92 -7.78 -0.11
CA ASP A 96 9.10 -7.98 -0.94
C ASP A 96 10.14 -6.86 -0.72
N ILE A 97 9.71 -5.59 -0.62
CA ILE A 97 10.61 -4.46 -0.33
C ILE A 97 11.19 -4.53 1.09
N LEU A 98 10.38 -4.88 2.08
CA LEU A 98 10.81 -4.93 3.48
C LEU A 98 11.75 -6.12 3.77
N ASP A 99 11.51 -7.27 3.11
CA ASP A 99 12.28 -8.50 3.31
C ASP A 99 13.59 -8.50 2.50
N ASN A 100 13.58 -8.00 1.25
CA ASN A 100 14.79 -7.97 0.40
C ASN A 100 15.67 -6.72 0.61
N PHE A 101 15.09 -5.61 1.08
CA PHE A 101 15.81 -4.34 1.28
C PHE A 101 15.54 -3.71 2.67
N PRO A 102 15.70 -4.45 3.80
CA PRO A 102 15.24 -4.02 5.13
C PRO A 102 15.77 -2.65 5.59
N ASN A 103 16.98 -2.29 5.15
CA ASN A 103 17.66 -1.04 5.50
C ASN A 103 17.56 0.07 4.44
N TRP A 104 16.70 -0.07 3.41
CA TRP A 104 16.68 0.82 2.22
C TRP A 104 16.64 2.32 2.55
N ARG A 105 16.01 2.70 3.67
CA ARG A 105 15.91 4.08 4.16
C ARG A 105 17.28 4.72 4.46
N ASN A 106 18.29 3.92 4.79
CA ASN A 106 19.65 4.36 5.06
C ASN A 106 20.60 4.05 3.90
N GLU A 107 20.42 2.90 3.24
CA GLU A 107 21.34 2.40 2.21
C GLU A 107 21.11 3.01 0.82
N ILE A 108 19.87 3.35 0.45
CA ILE A 108 19.55 4.01 -0.83
C ILE A 108 19.70 5.53 -0.68
N THR A 109 20.52 6.14 -1.54
CA THR A 109 20.79 7.58 -1.63
C THR A 109 20.09 8.24 -2.83
N ASN A 110 19.88 7.49 -3.91
CA ASN A 110 19.14 7.93 -5.10
C ASN A 110 17.70 8.36 -4.73
N LYS A 111 17.37 9.62 -5.02
CA LYS A 111 16.11 10.25 -4.59
C LYS A 111 14.87 9.70 -5.29
N SER A 112 14.97 9.19 -6.52
CA SER A 112 13.83 8.62 -7.25
C SER A 112 13.47 7.25 -6.69
N ILE A 113 14.44 6.32 -6.71
CA ILE A 113 14.30 4.97 -6.12
C ILE A 113 13.80 5.06 -4.68
N LYS A 114 14.38 5.97 -3.87
CA LYS A 114 13.95 6.19 -2.47
C LYS A 114 12.52 6.72 -2.34
N ARG A 115 12.03 7.54 -3.27
CA ARG A 115 10.64 8.03 -3.30
C ARG A 115 9.68 6.91 -3.66
N GLU A 116 10.01 6.10 -4.66
CA GLU A 116 9.21 4.95 -5.11
C GLU A 116 9.13 3.88 -4.02
N PHE A 117 10.27 3.53 -3.41
CA PHE A 117 10.31 2.67 -2.22
C PHE A 117 9.52 3.25 -1.04
N THR A 118 9.50 4.57 -0.85
CA THR A 118 8.67 5.21 0.20
C THR A 118 7.18 5.01 -0.06
N TYR A 119 6.73 5.22 -1.30
CA TYR A 119 5.34 5.00 -1.70
C TYR A 119 4.94 3.53 -1.52
N LEU A 120 5.68 2.60 -2.14
CA LEU A 120 5.39 1.16 -2.11
C LEU A 120 5.57 0.52 -0.72
N SER A 121 6.41 1.10 0.16
CA SER A 121 6.56 0.65 1.55
C SER A 121 5.53 1.24 2.52
N THR A 122 4.61 2.11 2.08
CA THR A 122 3.62 2.74 2.97
C THR A 122 2.51 1.73 3.32
N LYS A 123 2.19 1.59 4.62
CA LYS A 123 1.14 0.67 5.10
C LYS A 123 -0.25 1.23 4.74
N GLY A 124 -0.81 0.78 3.62
CA GLY A 124 -2.23 0.91 3.29
C GLY A 124 -3.10 -0.17 3.94
N PRO A 125 -4.36 -0.34 3.48
CA PRO A 125 -5.26 -1.43 3.92
C PRO A 125 -4.63 -2.83 3.79
N ALA A 126 -3.73 -2.99 2.82
CA ALA A 126 -2.76 -4.08 2.67
C ALA A 126 -2.10 -4.62 3.96
N GLY A 127 -2.03 -3.83 5.04
CA GLY A 127 -1.51 -4.23 6.34
C GLY A 127 -2.53 -4.79 7.33
N MET A 128 -3.80 -4.96 6.94
CA MET A 128 -4.90 -5.48 7.77
C MET A 128 -5.16 -6.98 7.51
N ASN A 129 -6.09 -7.59 8.26
CA ASN A 129 -6.62 -8.91 7.94
C ASN A 129 -7.40 -8.85 6.60
N PRO A 130 -7.15 -9.72 5.59
CA PRO A 130 -7.89 -9.74 4.34
C PRO A 130 -9.42 -9.71 4.48
N ASP A 131 -10.00 -10.35 5.51
CA ASP A 131 -11.44 -10.28 5.77
C ASP A 131 -11.92 -8.84 6.03
N HIS A 132 -11.16 -8.08 6.85
CA HIS A 132 -11.46 -6.68 7.16
C HIS A 132 -11.21 -5.77 5.95
N VAL A 133 -10.26 -6.14 5.08
CA VAL A 133 -10.00 -5.41 3.83
C VAL A 133 -11.19 -5.52 2.89
N ARG A 134 -11.72 -6.75 2.70
CA ARG A 134 -12.96 -6.97 1.95
C ARG A 134 -14.14 -6.24 2.59
N GLU A 135 -14.34 -6.37 3.90
CA GLU A 135 -15.43 -5.71 4.62
C GLU A 135 -15.39 -4.19 4.44
N MET A 136 -14.21 -3.57 4.61
CA MET A 136 -14.00 -2.14 4.37
C MET A 136 -14.29 -1.75 2.91
N ASN A 137 -13.82 -2.52 1.93
CA ASN A 137 -14.07 -2.25 0.51
C ASN A 137 -15.57 -2.35 0.19
N THR A 138 -16.29 -3.35 0.73
CA THR A 138 -17.76 -3.47 0.62
C THR A 138 -18.47 -2.28 1.25
N LEU A 139 -18.11 -1.87 2.47
CA LEU A 139 -18.73 -0.72 3.13
C LEU A 139 -18.51 0.58 2.35
N VAL A 140 -17.33 0.78 1.75
CA VAL A 140 -17.06 1.94 0.89
C VAL A 140 -17.93 1.89 -0.37
N ALA A 141 -18.01 0.75 -1.05
CA ALA A 141 -18.84 0.61 -2.25
C ALA A 141 -20.33 0.84 -1.95
N GLN A 142 -20.84 0.30 -0.84
CA GLN A 142 -22.22 0.52 -0.40
C GLN A 142 -22.50 1.99 -0.06
N MET A 143 -21.55 2.73 0.52
CA MET A 143 -21.68 4.18 0.72
C MET A 143 -21.67 4.96 -0.59
N GLU A 144 -20.79 4.61 -1.55
CA GLU A 144 -20.78 5.20 -2.89
C GLU A 144 -22.11 4.95 -3.62
N SER A 145 -22.62 3.72 -3.60
CA SER A 145 -23.91 3.34 -4.21
C SER A 145 -25.10 4.02 -3.55
N ALA A 146 -25.14 4.09 -2.22
CA ALA A 146 -26.20 4.78 -1.49
C ALA A 146 -26.24 6.27 -1.83
N TYR A 147 -25.09 6.95 -1.86
CA TYR A 147 -25.01 8.37 -2.24
C TYR A 147 -25.43 8.59 -3.70
N ALA A 148 -25.01 7.72 -4.63
CA ALA A 148 -25.29 7.87 -6.05
C ALA A 148 -26.74 7.51 -6.47
N SER A 149 -27.47 6.74 -5.64
CA SER A 149 -28.83 6.25 -5.97
C SER A 149 -29.93 6.70 -5.02
N ALA A 150 -29.60 7.40 -3.93
CA ALA A 150 -30.57 7.99 -3.03
C ALA A 150 -31.50 8.99 -3.77
N THR A 151 -32.78 8.97 -3.41
CA THR A 151 -33.81 9.82 -4.03
C THR A 151 -34.73 10.40 -2.97
N VAL A 152 -35.08 11.68 -3.13
CA VAL A 152 -36.07 12.38 -2.30
C VAL A 152 -37.35 12.57 -3.11
N CYS A 153 -38.51 12.38 -2.48
CA CYS A 153 -39.80 12.64 -3.12
C CYS A 153 -39.96 14.13 -3.41
N LYS A 154 -40.47 14.51 -4.58
CA LYS A 154 -40.76 15.91 -4.91
C LYS A 154 -41.73 16.55 -3.91
N TYR A 155 -41.46 17.80 -3.51
CA TYR A 155 -42.27 18.52 -2.53
C TYR A 155 -43.72 18.75 -3.02
N ASP A 156 -44.69 18.43 -2.17
CA ASP A 156 -46.10 18.82 -2.32
C ASP A 156 -46.58 19.54 -1.04
N PRO A 157 -46.83 20.86 -1.09
CA PRO A 157 -47.37 21.62 0.04
C PRO A 157 -48.69 21.08 0.63
N LYS A 158 -49.42 20.22 -0.10
CA LYS A 158 -50.65 19.57 0.38
C LYS A 158 -50.40 18.23 1.07
N ASN A 159 -49.27 17.59 0.78
CA ASN A 159 -48.87 16.29 1.30
C ASN A 159 -47.39 16.33 1.71
N PRO A 160 -47.00 17.10 2.75
CA PRO A 160 -45.59 17.32 3.11
C PRO A 160 -44.90 16.09 3.74
N ILE A 161 -45.66 15.04 4.10
CA ILE A 161 -45.11 13.75 4.52
C ILE A 161 -45.48 12.73 3.45
N GLN A 162 -44.48 12.27 2.70
CA GLN A 162 -44.63 11.27 1.64
C GLN A 162 -43.88 9.99 1.98
N ASP A 163 -44.36 8.87 1.44
CA ASP A 163 -43.73 7.57 1.52
C ASP A 163 -42.67 7.45 0.41
N PRO A 164 -41.37 7.25 0.74
CA PRO A 164 -40.28 7.18 -0.23
C PRO A 164 -40.41 6.11 -1.32
N GLU A 165 -41.27 5.11 -1.15
CA GLU A 165 -41.54 4.09 -2.18
C GLU A 165 -42.73 4.45 -3.08
N LYS A 166 -43.59 5.39 -2.66
CA LYS A 166 -44.94 5.58 -3.24
C LYS A 166 -45.21 7.00 -3.76
N CYS A 167 -44.28 7.93 -3.61
CA CYS A 167 -44.37 9.25 -4.23
C CYS A 167 -44.26 9.16 -5.77
N ALA A 168 -45.01 10.01 -6.47
CA ALA A 168 -45.18 9.93 -7.91
C ALA A 168 -43.98 10.46 -8.73
N GLU A 169 -43.10 11.24 -8.10
CA GLU A 169 -41.92 11.84 -8.72
C GLU A 169 -40.77 11.83 -7.72
N LYS A 170 -39.66 11.18 -8.10
CA LYS A 170 -38.43 11.05 -7.31
C LYS A 170 -37.35 11.93 -7.92
N LEU A 171 -36.64 12.65 -7.06
CA LEU A 171 -35.56 13.57 -7.42
C LEU A 171 -34.23 12.97 -6.94
N TYR A 172 -33.22 12.93 -7.80
CA TYR A 172 -31.83 12.55 -7.44
C TYR A 172 -31.07 13.77 -6.93
N LEU A 173 -29.91 13.57 -6.29
CA LEU A 173 -29.07 14.70 -5.86
C LEU A 173 -28.69 15.60 -7.05
N GLU A 174 -28.09 14.99 -8.07
CA GLU A 174 -27.68 15.65 -9.31
C GLU A 174 -28.54 15.13 -10.48
N PRO A 175 -29.16 16.00 -11.30
CA PRO A 175 -29.22 17.46 -11.19
C PRO A 175 -30.39 17.97 -10.31
N ASP A 176 -31.34 17.10 -9.92
CA ASP A 176 -32.68 17.54 -9.53
C ASP A 176 -32.71 18.31 -8.20
N LEU A 177 -32.10 17.77 -7.14
CA LEU A 177 -32.06 18.43 -5.83
C LEU A 177 -31.04 19.58 -5.80
N GLU A 178 -29.97 19.53 -6.59
CA GLU A 178 -29.06 20.66 -6.78
C GLU A 178 -29.80 21.87 -7.37
N ASP A 179 -30.53 21.71 -8.49
CA ASP A 179 -31.36 22.77 -9.08
C ASP A 179 -32.39 23.29 -8.08
N LYS A 180 -33.03 22.39 -7.30
CA LYS A 180 -34.00 22.80 -6.28
C LYS A 180 -33.39 23.59 -5.13
N LEU A 181 -32.28 23.15 -4.56
CA LEU A 181 -31.59 23.85 -3.47
C LEU A 181 -30.93 25.16 -3.96
N GLN A 182 -30.63 25.28 -5.25
CA GLN A 182 -30.14 26.51 -5.88
C GLN A 182 -31.25 27.52 -6.23
N THR A 183 -32.42 27.07 -6.69
CA THR A 183 -33.45 27.94 -7.32
C THR A 183 -34.70 28.17 -6.47
N ALA A 184 -35.03 27.29 -5.52
CA ALA A 184 -36.20 27.47 -4.67
C ALA A 184 -36.06 28.69 -3.75
N THR A 185 -37.17 29.42 -3.55
CA THR A 185 -37.24 30.60 -2.67
C THR A 185 -38.29 30.46 -1.57
N ASP A 186 -39.04 29.36 -1.58
CA ASP A 186 -39.96 28.98 -0.51
C ASP A 186 -39.17 28.28 0.62
N TYR A 187 -39.40 28.70 1.86
CA TYR A 187 -38.66 28.18 3.00
C TYR A 187 -39.01 26.72 3.32
N ASP A 188 -40.27 26.34 3.14
CA ASP A 188 -40.74 24.99 3.46
C ASP A 188 -40.31 24.00 2.36
N GLU A 189 -40.27 24.40 1.08
CA GLU A 189 -39.66 23.62 -0.01
C GLU A 189 -38.16 23.36 0.25
N LEU A 190 -37.40 24.40 0.62
CA LEU A 190 -35.97 24.28 0.93
C LEU A 190 -35.71 23.41 2.16
N ALA A 191 -36.45 23.63 3.26
CA ALA A 191 -36.30 22.86 4.48
C ALA A 191 -36.68 21.38 4.28
N TYR A 192 -37.71 21.11 3.47
CA TYR A 192 -38.12 19.76 3.12
C TYR A 192 -37.03 19.01 2.33
N TYR A 193 -36.46 19.60 1.26
CA TYR A 193 -35.39 18.92 0.53
C TYR A 193 -34.10 18.79 1.36
N TRP A 194 -33.74 19.79 2.16
CA TRP A 194 -32.53 19.75 2.99
C TRP A 194 -32.62 18.73 4.15
N THR A 195 -33.83 18.38 4.61
CA THR A 195 -34.03 17.38 5.67
C THR A 195 -34.49 16.01 5.17
N GLY A 196 -34.84 15.90 3.89
CA GLY A 196 -35.11 14.64 3.20
C GLY A 196 -33.85 13.96 2.63
N TRP A 197 -32.75 14.68 2.54
CA TRP A 197 -31.42 14.22 2.13
C TRP A 197 -30.50 13.97 3.34
#